data_AF-A0A8X6WF14-F1
#
_entry.id   AF-A0A8X6WF14-F1
#
_cell.length_a   1.000
_cell.length_b   1.000
_cell.length_c   1.000
_cell.angle_alpha   90.00
_cell.angle_beta   90.00
_cell.angle_gamma   90.00
#
_symmetry.space_group_name_H-M   'P 1'
#
loop_
_entity.id
_entity.type
_entity.pdbx_description
1 polymer ?
#
loop_
_entity_poly.entity_id
_entity_poly.type
_entity_poly.pdbx_seq_one_letter_code
_entity_poly.pdbx_strand_id
1 'polypeptide(L)'
;MTLQCKSRFGKSVNPETVRNVSRKHNTIEAEYLKRKPYTSKANRQARSAFAKMYVKQPTEYWENVIFVDESKYNSFGSDNKQKVWRKPNTAMHVEKIYGLLSNIEGLTKLSGAAWQALVSGIYILLML
;
A
#
# COMPACT_ATOMS: atom_id res chain seq x y z
N MET A 1 11.88 4.63 19.89
CA MET A 1 11.11 4.71 21.15
C MET A 1 11.96 5.12 22.35
N THR A 2 13.17 4.60 22.54
CA THR A 2 14.08 5.08 23.62
C THR A 2 14.39 6.57 23.54
N LEU A 3 14.58 7.11 22.33
CA LEU A 3 14.73 8.55 22.09
C LEU A 3 13.50 9.36 22.53
N GLN A 4 12.29 8.82 22.33
CA GLN A 4 11.04 9.46 22.76
C GLN A 4 10.90 9.42 24.28
N CYS A 5 11.28 8.33 24.94
CA CYS A 5 11.28 8.26 26.41
C CYS A 5 12.28 9.25 27.03
N LYS A 6 13.47 9.38 26.46
CA LYS A 6 14.48 10.36 26.89
C LYS A 6 13.99 11.80 26.71
N SER A 7 13.40 12.12 25.56
CA SER A 7 12.85 13.45 25.27
C SER A 7 11.67 13.80 26.18
N ARG A 8 10.77 12.87 26.46
CA ARG A 8 9.53 13.14 27.20
C ARG A 8 9.67 13.10 28.71
N PHE A 9 10.52 12.21 29.22
CA PHE A 9 10.66 11.96 30.67
C PHE A 9 12.05 12.29 31.20
N GLY A 10 12.98 12.76 30.37
CA GLY A 10 14.38 13.06 30.75
C GLY A 10 15.20 11.85 31.17
N LYS A 11 14.62 10.64 31.14
CA LYS A 11 15.24 9.40 31.63
C LYS A 11 15.72 8.56 30.46
N SER A 12 16.98 8.14 30.55
CA SER A 12 17.54 7.08 29.71
C SER A 12 16.96 5.74 30.17
N VAL A 13 16.42 4.96 29.22
CA VAL A 13 15.80 3.66 29.50
C VAL A 13 16.43 2.60 28.60
N ASN A 14 16.72 1.43 29.14
CA ASN A 14 17.20 0.30 28.37
C ASN A 14 16.13 -0.12 27.33
N PRO A 15 16.49 -0.30 26.05
CA PRO A 15 15.59 -0.82 25.03
C PRO A 15 14.85 -2.11 25.43
N GLU A 16 15.48 -2.99 26.20
CA GLU A 16 14.88 -4.23 26.69
C GLU A 16 13.74 -3.96 27.67
N THR A 17 13.92 -3.00 28.58
CA THR A 17 12.87 -2.57 29.52
C THR A 17 11.66 -2.04 28.75
N VAL A 18 11.88 -1.26 27.69
CA VAL A 18 10.80 -0.77 26.83
C VAL A 18 10.06 -1.93 26.16
N ARG A 19 10.78 -2.92 25.60
CA ARG A 19 10.17 -4.10 24.98
C ARG A 19 9.39 -4.96 25.97
N ASN A 20 9.93 -5.17 27.18
CA ASN A 20 9.28 -5.95 28.24
C ASN A 20 7.99 -5.28 28.72
N VAL A 21 8.01 -3.96 28.94
CA VAL A 21 6.82 -3.19 29.31
C VAL A 21 5.79 -3.21 28.17
N SER A 22 6.23 -3.00 26.92
CA SER A 22 5.32 -3.03 25.77
C SER A 22 4.62 -4.39 25.60
N ARG A 23 5.36 -5.49 25.78
CA ARG A 23 4.83 -6.87 25.78
C ARG A 23 3.92 -7.12 26.98
N LYS A 24 4.31 -6.71 28.19
CA LYS A 24 3.50 -6.89 29.41
C LYS A 24 2.13 -6.23 29.30
N HIS A 25 2.07 -5.07 28.66
CA HIS A 25 0.84 -4.29 28.52
C HIS A 25 0.14 -4.47 27.15
N ASN A 26 0.59 -5.39 26.30
CA ASN A 26 0.08 -5.60 24.91
C ASN A 26 -0.16 -4.29 24.14
N THR A 27 0.73 -3.31 24.34
CA THR A 27 0.50 -1.94 23.84
C THR A 27 0.84 -1.79 22.37
N ILE A 28 1.84 -2.53 21.88
CA ILE A 28 2.32 -2.49 20.50
C ILE A 28 2.94 -3.83 20.09
N GLU A 29 2.68 -4.23 18.85
CA GLU A 29 3.20 -5.44 18.23
C GLU A 29 3.95 -5.09 16.94
N ALA A 30 4.91 -5.93 16.55
CA ALA A 30 5.57 -5.80 15.26
C ALA A 30 4.69 -6.42 14.16
N GLU A 31 4.23 -5.59 13.22
CA GLU A 31 3.46 -6.04 12.05
C GLU A 31 4.20 -5.66 10.77
N TYR A 32 4.08 -6.49 9.73
CA TYR A 32 4.50 -6.09 8.39
C TYR A 32 3.53 -5.05 7.83
N LEU A 33 4.07 -3.98 7.25
CA LEU A 33 3.26 -2.99 6.58
C LEU A 33 2.52 -3.65 5.40
N LYS A 34 1.19 -3.70 5.49
CA LYS A 34 0.33 -4.12 4.38
C LYS A 34 0.24 -2.98 3.38
N ARG A 35 0.85 -3.15 2.20
CA ARG A 35 0.75 -2.20 1.08
C ARG A 35 -0.49 -2.47 0.24
N LYS A 36 -1.66 -2.21 0.80
CA LYS A 36 -2.90 -2.20 0.01
C LYS A 36 -3.38 -0.76 -0.10
N PRO A 37 -3.56 -0.22 -1.31
CA PRO A 37 -4.17 1.09 -1.46
C PRO A 37 -5.60 1.03 -0.92
N TYR A 38 -6.04 2.14 -0.31
CA TYR A 38 -7.44 2.28 0.07
C TYR A 38 -8.30 2.23 -1.19
N THR A 39 -9.20 1.24 -1.28
CA THR A 39 -10.10 1.11 -2.42
C THR A 39 -11.36 1.93 -2.16
N SER A 40 -11.70 2.83 -3.09
CA SER A 40 -12.92 3.66 -2.99
C SER A 40 -14.17 2.79 -2.86
N LYS A 41 -15.25 3.35 -2.29
CA LYS A 41 -16.53 2.63 -2.16
C LYS A 41 -17.06 2.17 -3.53
N ALA A 42 -16.97 3.03 -4.54
CA ALA A 42 -17.37 2.72 -5.91
C ALA A 42 -16.55 1.54 -6.49
N ASN A 43 -15.22 1.59 -6.37
CA ASN A 43 -14.36 0.52 -6.89
C ASN A 43 -14.60 -0.81 -6.17
N ARG A 44 -14.90 -0.77 -4.86
CA ARG A 44 -15.28 -1.99 -4.12
C ARG A 44 -16.58 -2.60 -4.66
N GLN A 45 -17.58 -1.77 -4.96
CA GLN A 45 -18.85 -2.24 -5.54
C GLN A 45 -18.65 -2.81 -6.94
N ALA A 46 -17.94 -2.10 -7.82
CA ALA A 46 -17.65 -2.57 -9.18
C ALA A 46 -16.92 -3.93 -9.18
N ARG A 47 -15.89 -4.08 -8.34
CA ARG A 47 -15.17 -5.36 -8.18
C ARG A 47 -16.08 -6.49 -7.67
N SER A 48 -16.99 -6.18 -6.74
CA SER A 48 -17.94 -7.17 -6.23
C SER A 48 -18.97 -7.58 -7.28
N ALA A 49 -19.48 -6.62 -8.07
CA ALA A 49 -20.41 -6.89 -9.17
C ALA A 49 -19.75 -7.76 -10.23
N PHE A 50 -18.55 -7.38 -10.67
CA PHE A 50 -17.74 -8.18 -11.61
C PHE A 50 -17.54 -9.61 -11.10
N ALA A 51 -17.07 -9.78 -9.86
CA ALA A 51 -16.88 -11.11 -9.28
C ALA A 51 -18.17 -11.94 -9.33
N LYS A 52 -19.31 -11.37 -8.92
CA LYS A 52 -20.60 -12.08 -8.95
C LYS A 52 -21.03 -12.48 -10.36
N MET A 53 -20.76 -11.65 -11.37
CA MET A 53 -21.11 -11.94 -12.76
C MET A 53 -20.31 -13.11 -13.33
N TYR A 54 -19.01 -13.20 -13.01
CA TYR A 54 -18.12 -14.16 -13.64
C TYR A 54 -17.83 -15.42 -12.81
N VAL A 55 -18.25 -15.48 -11.53
CA VAL A 55 -18.06 -16.65 -10.64
C VAL A 55 -18.71 -17.93 -11.17
N LYS A 56 -19.83 -17.83 -11.90
CA LYS A 56 -20.55 -18.99 -12.44
C LYS A 56 -20.18 -19.34 -13.87
N GLN A 57 -19.22 -18.64 -14.47
CA GLN A 57 -18.82 -18.90 -15.85
C GLN A 57 -18.08 -20.24 -15.94
N PRO A 58 -18.31 -21.01 -17.01
CA PRO A 58 -17.69 -22.32 -17.18
C PRO A 58 -16.22 -22.16 -17.59
N THR A 59 -15.43 -23.24 -17.51
CA THR A 59 -13.98 -23.18 -17.72
C THR A 59 -13.62 -22.75 -19.15
N GLU A 60 -14.40 -23.19 -20.14
CA GLU A 60 -14.20 -22.87 -21.56
C GLU A 60 -14.27 -21.36 -21.83
N TYR A 61 -15.02 -20.62 -21.01
CA TYR A 61 -15.05 -19.16 -21.08
C TYR A 61 -13.66 -18.58 -20.77
N TRP A 62 -13.02 -19.05 -19.69
CA TRP A 62 -11.72 -18.55 -19.24
C TRP A 62 -10.56 -18.96 -20.13
N GLU A 63 -10.67 -20.08 -20.84
CA GLU A 63 -9.68 -20.53 -21.82
C GLU A 63 -9.52 -19.56 -22.99
N ASN A 64 -10.59 -18.83 -23.32
CA ASN A 64 -10.60 -17.84 -24.39
C ASN A 64 -10.25 -16.42 -23.91
N VAL A 65 -10.02 -16.22 -22.60
CA VAL A 65 -9.70 -14.90 -22.04
C VAL A 65 -8.18 -14.70 -22.03
N ILE A 66 -7.73 -13.69 -22.78
CA ILE A 66 -6.34 -13.24 -22.74
C ILE A 66 -6.23 -12.06 -21.77
N PHE A 67 -5.43 -12.22 -20.72
CA PHE A 67 -5.12 -11.14 -19.79
C PHE A 67 -3.87 -10.41 -20.24
N VAL A 68 -3.95 -9.08 -20.27
CA VAL A 68 -2.82 -8.19 -20.54
C VAL A 68 -2.63 -7.30 -19.32
N ASP A 69 -1.40 -7.23 -18.81
CA ASP A 69 -1.04 -6.38 -17.68
C ASP A 69 0.37 -5.81 -17.87
N GLU A 70 0.60 -4.65 -17.29
CA GLU A 70 1.91 -4.00 -17.26
C GLU A 70 2.53 -4.20 -15.88
N SER A 71 3.67 -4.88 -15.83
CA SER A 71 4.42 -5.07 -14.58
C SER A 71 5.73 -4.29 -14.62
N LYS A 72 6.06 -3.66 -13.48
CA LYS A 72 7.34 -2.97 -13.30
C LYS A 72 8.41 -3.99 -12.91
N TYR A 73 9.47 -4.10 -13.71
CA TYR A 73 10.66 -4.87 -13.35
C TYR A 73 11.76 -3.93 -12.80
N ASN A 74 12.22 -4.17 -11.57
CA ASN A 74 13.34 -3.44 -10.99
C ASN A 74 14.61 -4.31 -11.11
N SER A 75 15.62 -3.85 -11.87
CA SER A 75 16.90 -4.57 -12.02
C SER A 75 17.76 -4.56 -10.74
N PHE A 76 17.56 -3.57 -9.86
CA PHE A 76 18.27 -3.46 -8.58
C PHE A 76 17.31 -3.03 -7.47
N GLY A 77 17.32 -3.76 -6.35
CA GLY A 77 16.53 -3.47 -5.17
C GLY A 77 15.07 -3.93 -5.27
N SER A 78 14.61 -4.62 -4.24
CA SER A 78 13.19 -4.93 -4.03
C SER A 78 12.54 -3.82 -3.21
N ASP A 79 11.25 -3.57 -3.49
CA ASP A 79 10.41 -2.73 -2.63
C ASP A 79 10.12 -3.49 -1.32
N ASN A 80 11.15 -3.75 -0.51
CA ASN A 80 11.12 -4.66 0.64
C ASN A 80 9.97 -4.37 1.61
N LYS A 81 9.43 -5.45 2.22
CA LYS A 81 8.39 -5.33 3.25
C LYS A 81 8.98 -4.63 4.48
N GLN A 82 8.47 -3.45 4.82
CA GLN A 82 8.86 -2.74 6.03
C GLN A 82 8.12 -3.30 7.26
N LYS A 83 8.85 -3.55 8.35
CA LYS A 83 8.26 -3.86 9.66
C LYS A 83 7.93 -2.56 10.39
N VAL A 84 6.72 -2.48 10.95
CA VAL A 84 6.23 -1.31 11.70
C VAL A 84 5.68 -1.79 13.04
N TRP A 85 5.95 -1.04 14.10
CA TRP A 85 5.41 -1.30 15.44
C TRP A 85 4.07 -0.58 15.60
N ARG A 86 2.97 -1.31 15.82
CA ARG A 86 1.60 -0.76 15.86
C ARG A 86 0.77 -1.37 16.99
N LYS A 87 -0.29 -0.66 17.39
CA LYS A 87 -1.34 -1.24 18.22
C LYS A 87 -2.07 -2.33 17.45
N PRO A 88 -2.42 -3.46 18.09
CA PRO A 88 -3.20 -4.50 17.45
C PRO A 88 -4.51 -3.93 16.87
N ASN A 89 -4.98 -4.49 15.75
CA ASN A 89 -6.22 -4.12 15.03
C ASN A 89 -6.28 -2.71 14.42
N THR A 90 -5.18 -1.97 14.34
CA THR A 90 -5.15 -0.62 13.72
C THR A 90 -4.60 -0.58 12.28
N ALA A 91 -4.35 -1.75 11.69
CA ALA A 91 -3.62 -1.88 10.41
C ALA A 91 -4.29 -1.20 9.21
N MET A 92 -5.62 -1.00 9.23
CA MET A 92 -6.42 -0.50 8.10
C MET A 92 -7.01 0.91 8.31
N HIS A 93 -6.61 1.65 9.35
CA HIS A 93 -7.13 2.99 9.57
C HIS A 93 -6.62 3.97 8.48
N VAL A 94 -7.56 4.61 7.78
CA VAL A 94 -7.36 5.39 6.53
C VAL A 94 -6.31 6.50 6.68
N GLU A 95 -6.23 7.13 7.86
CA GLU A 95 -5.34 8.26 8.12
C GLU A 95 -3.83 7.93 8.07
N LYS A 96 -3.44 6.64 8.09
CA LYS A 96 -2.03 6.25 8.24
C LYS A 96 -1.42 5.54 7.03
N ILE A 97 -2.13 5.54 5.89
CA ILE A 97 -1.66 4.98 4.61
C ILE A 97 -0.85 6.02 3.81
N TYR A 98 -1.03 7.32 4.10
CA TYR A 98 -0.42 8.43 3.34
C TYR A 98 1.11 8.52 3.37
N GLY A 99 1.79 7.78 4.25
CA GLY A 99 3.26 7.68 4.22
C GLY A 99 3.82 7.04 2.94
N LEU A 100 2.96 6.48 2.07
CA LEU A 100 3.35 5.91 0.78
C LEU A 100 3.29 6.92 -0.38
N LEU A 101 2.39 7.90 -0.33
CA LEU A 101 2.14 8.84 -1.44
C LEU A 101 3.21 9.94 -1.52
N SER A 102 3.68 10.43 -0.37
CA SER A 102 4.71 11.47 -0.31
C SER A 102 6.07 11.05 -0.88
N ASN A 103 6.38 9.74 -0.88
CA ASN A 103 7.60 9.21 -1.49
C ASN A 103 7.51 9.09 -3.02
N ILE A 104 6.29 9.04 -3.59
CA ILE A 104 6.07 8.99 -5.05
C ILE A 104 6.13 10.42 -5.63
N GLU A 105 5.64 11.42 -4.90
CA GLU A 105 5.75 12.85 -5.28
C GLU A 105 7.21 13.33 -5.38
N GLY A 106 8.17 12.63 -4.77
CA GLY A 106 9.60 12.91 -4.93
C GLY A 106 10.15 12.55 -6.32
N LEU A 107 9.54 11.58 -7.03
CA LEU A 107 9.96 11.12 -8.36
C LEU A 107 9.28 11.88 -9.52
N THR A 108 8.20 12.62 -9.27
CA THR A 108 7.40 13.30 -10.31
C THR A 108 7.91 14.69 -10.70
N LYS A 109 9.09 15.11 -10.22
CA LYS A 109 9.70 16.42 -10.55
C LYS A 109 10.52 16.43 -11.85
N LEU A 110 10.37 15.45 -12.74
CA LEU A 110 10.93 15.49 -14.09
C LEU A 110 9.83 15.86 -15.11
N SER A 111 9.76 17.17 -15.38
CA SER A 111 9.07 17.89 -16.48
C SER A 111 7.69 17.38 -16.94
N GLY A 112 6.63 18.09 -16.52
CA GLY A 112 5.22 17.79 -16.81
C GLY A 112 4.73 17.93 -18.26
N ALA A 113 5.57 18.32 -19.22
CA ALA A 113 5.13 18.49 -20.62
C ALA A 113 5.07 17.16 -21.40
N ALA A 114 5.94 16.19 -21.09
CA ALA A 114 6.00 14.93 -21.83
C ALA A 114 4.85 13.95 -21.50
N TRP A 115 4.26 14.08 -20.30
CA TRP A 115 3.22 13.17 -19.82
C TRP A 115 1.83 13.47 -20.41
N GLN A 116 1.49 14.74 -20.64
CA GLN A 116 0.19 15.11 -21.21
C GLN A 116 0.03 14.64 -22.66
N ALA A 117 1.08 14.73 -23.47
CA ALA A 117 1.03 14.31 -24.88
C ALA A 117 0.87 12.78 -25.03
N LEU A 118 1.49 11.98 -24.15
CA LEU A 118 1.39 10.51 -24.20
C LEU A 118 0.05 9.99 -23.65
N VAL A 119 -0.49 10.63 -22.61
CA VAL A 119 -1.78 10.22 -22.04
C VAL A 119 -2.93 10.59 -23.00
N SER A 120 -2.89 11.76 -23.65
CA SER A 120 -3.96 12.16 -24.58
C SER A 120 -4.03 11.28 -25.83
N GLY A 121 -2.91 10.75 -26.34
CA GLY A 121 -2.90 9.87 -27.51
C GLY A 121 -3.50 8.48 -27.26
N ILE A 122 -3.34 7.94 -26.06
CA ILE A 122 -3.82 6.59 -25.70
C ILE A 122 -5.33 6.57 -25.41
N TYR A 123 -5.89 7.64 -24.82
CA TYR A 123 -7.33 7.71 -24.54
C TYR A 123 -8.20 7.85 -25.79
N ILE A 124 -7.67 8.33 -26.91
CA ILE A 124 -8.44 8.48 -28.17
C ILE A 124 -8.62 7.14 -28.89
N LEU A 125 -7.69 6.19 -28.75
CA LEU A 125 -7.74 4.90 -29.46
C LEU A 125 -8.63 3.84 -28.75
N LEU A 126 -9.04 4.07 -27.50
CA LEU A 126 -9.82 3.12 -26.71
C LEU A 126 -11.34 3.38 -26.71
N MET A 127 -11.80 4.36 -27.50
CA MET A 127 -13.21 4.79 -27.61
C MET A 127 -13.79 4.65 -29.04
N LEU A 128 -13.08 3.96 -29.94
CA LEU A 128 -13.58 3.49 -31.25
C LEU A 128 -13.56 1.96 -31.26
#